data_AF-A0A6N3FZN0-F1
#
_entry.id   AF-A0A6N3FZN0-F1
#
_cell.length_a   1.000
_cell.length_b   1.000
_cell.length_c   1.000
_cell.angle_alpha   90.00
_cell.angle_beta   90.00
_cell.angle_gamma   90.00
#
_symmetry.space_group_name_H-M   'P 1'
#
loop_
_entity.id
_entity.type
_entity.pdbx_description
1 polymer ?
#
loop_
_entity_poly.entity_id
_entity_poly.type
_entity_poly.pdbx_seq_one_letter_code
_entity_poly.pdbx_strand_id
1 'polypeptide(L)' 'MKGKIIDYDFFEAYVVLEDDSVVKIPINSIPNYQNLGQTINIDTNNISCSTSNSPKILQDKLIDYF' A
#
# COMPACT_ATOMS: atom_id res chain seq x y z
N MET A 1 -1.25 7.74 9.97
CA MET A 1 -1.98 6.45 10.10
C MET A 1 -1.07 5.47 10.80
N LYS A 2 -1.59 4.54 11.61
CA LYS A 2 -0.73 3.51 12.23
C LYS A 2 -0.78 2.24 11.38
N GLY A 3 0.34 1.55 11.32
CA GLY A 3 0.43 0.26 10.65
C GLY A 3 1.48 -0.63 11.27
N LYS A 4 1.33 -1.94 11.11
CA LYS A 4 2.23 -2.96 11.61
C LYS A 4 3.08 -3.50 10.48
N ILE A 5 4.40 -3.49 10.64
CA ILE A 5 5.31 -4.03 9.65
C ILE A 5 5.15 -5.55 9.62
N ILE A 6 4.96 -6.11 8.43
CA ILE A 6 4.81 -7.56 8.23
C ILE A 6 5.97 -8.16 7.45
N ASP A 7 6.63 -7.39 6.59
CA ASP A 7 7.75 -7.87 5.79
C ASP A 7 8.64 -6.73 5.28
N TYR A 8 9.84 -7.07 4.84
CA TYR A 8 10.81 -6.17 4.22
C TYR A 8 11.39 -6.76 2.94
N ASP A 9 11.57 -5.89 1.96
CA ASP A 9 12.41 -6.12 0.79
C ASP A 9 13.62 -5.17 0.84
N PHE A 10 14.53 -5.27 -0.12
CA PHE A 10 15.75 -4.46 -0.21
C PHE A 10 15.49 -2.95 -0.23
N PHE A 11 14.33 -2.50 -0.75
CA PHE A 11 14.00 -1.08 -0.91
C PHE A 11 12.62 -0.69 -0.34
N GLU A 12 11.79 -1.66 -0.01
CA GLU A 12 10.40 -1.45 0.38
C GLU A 12 10.07 -2.22 1.66
N ALA A 13 9.12 -1.72 2.42
CA ALA A 13 8.56 -2.38 3.57
C ALA A 13 7.06 -2.57 3.38
N TYR A 14 6.57 -3.73 3.80
CA TYR A 14 5.16 -4.09 3.74
C TYR A 14 4.54 -3.86 5.10
N VAL A 15 3.51 -3.03 5.13
CA VAL A 15 2.87 -2.58 6.36
C VAL A 15 1.37 -2.81 6.26
N VAL A 16 0.81 -3.50 7.26
CA VAL A 16 -0.63 -3.69 7.43
C VAL A 16 -1.19 -2.51 8.19
N LEU A 17 -2.20 -1.85 7.62
CA LEU A 17 -2.92 -0.75 8.23
C LEU A 17 -4.07 -1.27 9.12
N GLU A 18 -4.69 -0.36 9.87
CA GLU A 18 -5.82 -0.69 10.78
C GLU A 18 -7.09 -1.15 10.04
N ASP A 19 -7.20 -0.91 8.74
CA ASP A 19 -8.30 -1.35 7.87
C ASP A 19 -7.99 -2.68 7.15
N ASP A 20 -6.99 -3.43 7.64
CA ASP A 20 -6.45 -4.67 7.06
C ASP A 20 -5.87 -4.52 5.64
N SER A 21 -5.68 -3.29 5.15
CA SER A 21 -5.01 -3.07 3.88
C SER A 21 -3.49 -3.16 4.02
N VAL A 22 -2.83 -3.72 2.99
CA VAL A 22 -1.37 -3.80 2.93
C VAL A 22 -0.85 -2.70 2.03
N VAL A 23 0.00 -1.84 2.57
CA VAL A 23 0.69 -0.79 1.82
C VAL A 23 2.17 -1.06 1.74
N LYS A 24 2.77 -0.66 0.61
CA LYS A 24 4.21 -0.66 0.43
C LYS A 24 4.74 0.74 0.68
N ILE A 25 5.74 0.85 1.55
CA ILE A 25 6.41 2.13 1.82
C ILE A 25 7.91 2.00 1.55
N PRO A 26 8.57 3.05 1.03
CA PRO A 26 10.02 3.03 0.86
C PRO A 26 10.69 2.83 2.21
N ILE A 27 11.70 1.96 2.29
CA ILE A 27 12.34 1.62 3.57
C ILE A 27 12.97 2.85 4.25
N ASN A 28 13.37 3.84 3.45
CA ASN A 28 13.93 5.13 3.89
C ASN A 28 12.93 5.97 4.71
N SER A 29 11.63 5.69 4.58
CA SER A 29 10.58 6.37 5.35
C SER A 29 10.36 5.77 6.74
N ILE A 30 10.95 4.60 7.01
CA ILE A 30 10.88 3.94 8.32
C ILE A 30 12.11 4.32 9.14
N PRO A 31 11.95 5.12 10.21
CA PRO A 31 13.08 5.47 11.06
C PRO A 31 13.60 4.23 11.80
N ASN A 32 14.91 4.01 11.68
CA ASN A 32 15.68 2.97 12.40
C ASN A 32 15.34 1.51 12.09
N TYR A 33 14.81 1.19 10.90
CA TYR A 33 14.57 -0.21 10.48
C TYR A 33 13.91 -1.05 11.59
N GLN A 34 12.67 -0.69 11.90
CA GLN A 34 11.91 -1.32 12.99
C GLN A 34 11.74 -2.83 12.74
N ASN A 35 11.68 -3.64 13.79
CA ASN A 35 11.52 -5.08 13.66
C ASN A 35 10.14 -5.44 13.06
N LEU A 36 10.07 -6.63 12.45
CA LEU A 36 8.82 -7.22 12.03
C LEU A 36 7.84 -7.29 13.22
N GLY A 37 6.60 -6.93 12.96
CA GLY A 37 5.52 -6.90 13.93
C GLY A 37 5.45 -5.64 14.79
N GLN A 38 6.37 -4.68 14.64
CA GLN A 38 6.25 -3.39 15.31
C GLN A 38 5.23 -2.48 14.61
N THR A 39 4.51 -1.72 15.44
CA THR A 39 3.59 -0.69 14.97
C THR A 39 4.35 0.60 14.74
N ILE A 40 4.27 1.12 13.53
CA ILE A 40 4.83 2.41 13.13
C ILE A 40 3.72 3.40 12.86
N ASN A 41 4.00 4.69 13.13
CA ASN A 41 3.15 5.76 12.65
C ASN A 41 3.65 6.15 11.26
N ILE A 42 2.82 5.93 10.25
CA ILE A 42 3.08 6.25 8.86
C ILE A 42 2.49 7.63 8.57
N ASP A 43 3.35 8.56 8.16
CA ASP A 43 2.92 9.87 7.71
C ASP A 43 2.32 9.75 6.32
N THR A 44 1.02 10.02 6.22
CA THR A 44 0.22 9.87 4.99
C THR A 44 0.74 10.72 3.81
N ASN A 45 1.61 11.70 4.08
CA ASN A 45 2.25 12.55 3.07
C ASN A 45 3.35 11.84 2.26
N ASN A 46 3.95 10.76 2.80
CA ASN A 46 5.02 10.01 2.15
C ASN A 46 4.55 8.67 1.57
N ILE A 47 3.28 8.33 1.78
CA ILE A 47 2.69 7.15 1.19
C ILE A 47 2.16 7.59 -0.18
N SER A 48 2.83 7.16 -1.24
CA SER A 48 2.19 7.06 -2.54
C SER A 48 1.10 5.99 -2.42
N CYS A 49 -0.05 6.38 -1.89
CA CYS A 49 -1.28 5.61 -2.00
C CYS A 49 -1.65 5.67 -3.48
N SER A 50 -0.97 4.86 -4.31
CA SER A 50 -1.45 4.55 -5.64
C SER A 50 -2.81 3.88 -5.45
N THR A 51 -3.85 4.69 -5.45
CA THR A 51 -5.25 4.26 -5.55
C THR A 51 -5.57 3.68 -6.93
N SER A 52 -4.56 3.16 -7.64
CA SER A 52 -4.73 2.36 -8.86
C SER A 52 -5.41 1.00 -8.61
N ASN A 53 -6.14 0.85 -7.51
CA ASN A 53 -7.42 0.14 -7.54
C ASN A 53 -8.49 1.04 -8.18
N SER A 54 -8.22 1.61 -9.35
CA SER A 54 -9.34 1.87 -10.25
C SER A 54 -9.85 0.46 -10.60
N PRO A 55 -11.12 0.11 -10.29
CA PRO A 55 -11.68 -1.07 -10.90
C PRO A 55 -11.53 -0.80 -12.40
N LYS A 56 -10.70 -1.60 -13.09
CA LYS A 56 -10.77 -1.65 -14.54
C LYS A 56 -12.18 -2.15 -14.82
N ILE A 57 -13.13 -1.24 -14.98
CA ILE A 57 -14.40 -1.53 -15.62
C ILE A 57 -13.96 -1.94 -17.02
N LEU A 58 -13.82 -3.25 -17.22
CA LEU A 58 -13.85 -3.87 -18.53
C LEU A 58 -15.24 -3.52 -19.07
N GLN A 59 -15.31 -2.37 -19.73
CA GLN A 59 -16.50 -1.98 -20.46
C GLN A 59 -16.53 -2.92 -21.66
N ASP A 60 -17.24 -4.04 -21.51
CA ASP A 60 -17.58 -4.91 -22.62
C ASP A 60 -18.43 -4.07 -23.57
N LYS A 61 -17.79 -3.52 -24.61
CA LYS A 61 -18.51 -2.91 -25.72
C LYS A 61 -19.13 -4.03 -26.53
N LEU A 62 -20.29 -4.52 -26.08
CA LEU A 62 -21.22 -5.19 -26.97
C LEU A 62 -21.66 -4.18 -28.02
N ILE A 63 -21.03 -4.25 -29.19
CA ILE A 63 -21.40 -3.47 -30.36
C ILE A 63 -22.67 -4.14 -30.91
N ASP A 64 -23.82 -3.52 -30.67
CA ASP A 64 -25.05 -3.81 -31.41
C ASP A 64 -24.91 -3.14 -32.80
N TYR A 65 -24.85 -3.97 -33.84
CA TYR A 65 -24.99 -3.49 -35.22
C TYR A 65 -26.48 -3.32 -35.52
N PHE A 66 -26.93 -2.07 -35.68
CA PHE A 66 -28.21 -1.72 -36.29
C PHE A 66 -28.08 -1.63 -37.81
#